data_AF-A0AAW0W1U3-F1
#
_entry.id   AF-A0AAW0W1U3-F1
#
_cell.length_a   1.000
_cell.length_b   1.000
_cell.length_c   1.000
_cell.angle_alpha   90.00
_cell.angle_beta   90.00
_cell.angle_gamma   90.00
#
_symmetry.space_group_name_H-M   'P 1'
#
loop_
_entity.id
_entity.type
_entity.pdbx_description
1 polymer ?
#
loop_
_entity_poly.entity_id
_entity_poly.type
_entity_poly.pdbx_seq_one_letter_code
_entity_poly.pdbx_strand_id
1 'polypeptide(L)'
;MTSDTEEISGVVGTTAAQEERISSLAEERRQSLAEERLRSLAEERLRSLSTTSEVSEDSATALLPDVTFSPVTHTNMGSPTTNRESQPLLGARHDLDDFNHWPDDPHFTDLVRQAETSIESGIYPERIYQGSSGSYFVKNSNAKVIAVFKPKDEEPYGRLNPKWTKWLHKVCCPCCFGRSCLVPNQGYLSEAGASLVDQKLQLNVVPKTRVVKLASETFNYTRIDREKSRAKKLVSERFPKVGRHFHRIGLPPKVGSFQVFVEGFKDADYWLRRFEAEPLGETTSKQFQLQFERLVILDYIIRNTDRGNDNWLIKYDKPELADEGEGEDWSLVKPPEVKVAAIDNGLAFPFKHPDSWRAYPYHWAWLPWAKISFSNETRDLVLPLLSDMNFVQELCDDMYKLFQTDKGFDRHIFERQMSVMRGQILNLTQALRDAKSPVQLVQMPAVIVERSKGRVGTTARFRSFSDTFTQSFQEKSPFFSWC
;
A
#
# COMPACT_ATOMS: atom_id res chain seq x y z
N MET A 1 -50.39 -41.30 53.96
CA MET A 1 -49.30 -40.51 54.58
C MET A 1 -48.28 -40.28 53.48
N THR A 2 -48.40 -39.17 52.73
CA THR A 2 -47.65 -37.91 52.92
C THR A 2 -46.15 -38.14 52.74
N SER A 3 -45.39 -37.47 51.87
CA SER A 3 -45.47 -36.06 51.46
C SER A 3 -44.64 -35.78 50.21
N ASP A 4 -45.06 -34.73 49.51
CA ASP A 4 -44.41 -34.03 48.40
C ASP A 4 -43.00 -33.50 48.72
N THR A 5 -42.18 -33.35 47.68
CA THR A 5 -41.25 -32.21 47.51
C THR A 5 -41.19 -31.84 46.04
N GLU A 6 -41.49 -30.57 45.77
CA GLU A 6 -41.44 -29.87 44.49
C GLU A 6 -40.02 -29.76 43.93
N GLU A 7 -39.88 -29.71 42.60
CA GLU A 7 -39.06 -28.64 42.00
C GLU A 7 -39.47 -28.33 40.55
N ILE A 8 -39.67 -27.04 40.32
CA ILE A 8 -40.11 -26.39 39.09
C ILE A 8 -38.89 -26.09 38.21
N SER A 9 -38.90 -26.53 36.96
CA SER A 9 -38.25 -25.80 35.85
C SER A 9 -38.99 -26.15 34.54
N GLY A 10 -39.57 -25.24 33.77
CA GLY A 10 -39.18 -23.86 33.56
C GLY A 10 -38.57 -23.75 32.16
N VAL A 11 -39.45 -23.69 31.16
CA VAL A 11 -39.18 -23.42 29.75
C VAL A 11 -38.13 -22.31 29.56
N VAL A 12 -36.92 -22.62 29.06
CA VAL A 12 -36.13 -21.72 28.20
C VAL A 12 -35.15 -22.55 27.37
N GLY A 13 -35.35 -22.57 26.06
CA GLY A 13 -34.41 -23.12 25.08
C GLY A 13 -34.50 -22.33 23.77
N THR A 14 -34.30 -21.02 23.84
CA THR A 14 -34.19 -20.18 22.63
C THR A 14 -32.81 -20.40 22.01
N THR A 15 -32.80 -21.00 20.83
CA THR A 15 -31.58 -21.22 20.04
C THR A 15 -30.98 -19.90 19.54
N ALA A 16 -29.64 -19.83 19.42
CA ALA A 16 -28.89 -18.65 18.97
C ALA A 16 -29.38 -18.05 17.63
N ALA A 17 -30.01 -18.87 16.77
CA ALA A 17 -30.62 -18.43 15.51
C ALA A 17 -31.83 -17.50 15.72
N GLN A 18 -32.51 -17.61 16.86
CA GLN A 18 -33.68 -16.80 17.20
C GLN A 18 -33.26 -15.43 17.73
N GLU A 19 -32.15 -15.35 18.47
CA GLU A 19 -31.54 -14.08 18.90
C GLU A 19 -30.96 -13.29 17.71
N GLU A 20 -30.33 -13.96 16.73
CA GLU A 20 -29.86 -13.31 15.50
C GLU A 20 -31.02 -12.69 14.69
N ARG A 21 -32.15 -13.40 14.56
CA ARG A 21 -33.36 -12.86 13.89
C ARG A 21 -33.97 -11.67 14.62
N ILE A 22 -34.01 -11.71 15.94
CA ILE A 22 -34.56 -10.61 16.74
C ILE A 22 -33.63 -9.38 16.66
N SER A 23 -32.31 -9.60 16.67
CA SER A 23 -31.32 -8.53 16.50
C SER A 23 -31.40 -7.89 15.11
N SER A 24 -31.52 -8.70 14.04
CA SER A 24 -31.62 -8.18 12.67
C SER A 24 -32.90 -7.37 12.47
N LEU A 25 -34.04 -7.84 12.99
CA LEU A 25 -35.32 -7.13 12.92
C LEU A 25 -35.30 -5.84 13.75
N ALA A 26 -34.63 -5.83 14.91
CA ALA A 26 -34.46 -4.64 15.73
C ALA A 26 -33.54 -3.59 15.07
N GLU A 27 -32.60 -4.02 14.22
CA GLU A 27 -31.71 -3.13 13.47
C GLU A 27 -32.39 -2.57 12.22
N GLU A 28 -33.15 -3.38 11.48
CA GLU A 28 -34.01 -2.92 10.38
C GLU A 28 -35.04 -1.89 10.84
N ARG A 29 -35.67 -2.11 11.99
CA ARG A 29 -36.65 -1.17 12.55
C ARG A 29 -36.00 0.14 13.00
N ARG A 30 -34.79 0.10 13.55
CA ARG A 30 -34.01 1.30 13.90
C ARG A 30 -33.59 2.10 12.67
N GLN A 31 -33.22 1.42 11.58
CA GLN A 31 -32.86 2.07 10.31
C GLN A 31 -34.08 2.69 9.63
N SER A 32 -35.21 1.98 9.58
CA SER A 32 -36.47 2.52 9.05
C SER A 32 -36.92 3.79 9.80
N LEU A 33 -36.83 3.80 11.13
CA LEU A 33 -37.16 4.97 11.95
C LEU A 33 -36.18 6.14 11.73
N ALA A 34 -34.91 5.85 11.45
CA ALA A 34 -33.91 6.87 11.13
C ALA A 34 -34.17 7.49 9.74
N GLU A 35 -34.56 6.68 8.75
CA GLU A 35 -34.96 7.15 7.42
C GLU A 35 -36.22 8.02 7.45
N GLU A 36 -37.22 7.62 8.23
CA GLU A 36 -38.47 8.38 8.38
C GLU A 36 -38.22 9.75 9.03
N ARG A 37 -37.35 9.80 10.05
CA ARG A 37 -36.88 11.07 10.66
C ARG A 37 -36.10 11.94 9.67
N LEU A 38 -35.30 11.34 8.80
CA LEU A 38 -34.53 12.10 7.79
C LEU A 38 -35.43 12.67 6.70
N ARG A 39 -36.48 11.92 6.30
CA ARG A 39 -37.51 12.39 5.37
C ARG A 39 -38.35 13.51 5.99
N SER A 40 -38.77 13.38 7.25
CA SER A 40 -39.53 14.43 7.94
C SER A 40 -38.73 15.74 8.05
N LEU A 41 -37.43 15.66 8.38
CA LEU A 41 -36.53 16.82 8.43
C LEU A 41 -36.32 17.46 7.05
N ALA A 42 -36.28 16.66 5.98
CA ALA A 42 -36.16 17.17 4.62
C ALA A 42 -37.45 17.89 4.17
N GLU A 43 -38.62 17.34 4.49
CA GLU A 43 -39.92 17.95 4.20
C GLU A 43 -40.18 19.23 4.99
N GLU A 44 -39.80 19.25 6.28
CA GLU A 44 -39.90 20.44 7.13
C GLU A 44 -39.01 21.58 6.60
N ARG A 45 -37.79 21.24 6.13
CA ARG A 45 -36.89 22.19 5.49
C ARG A 45 -37.45 22.68 4.14
N LEU A 46 -38.11 21.83 3.37
CA LEU A 46 -38.80 22.22 2.14
C LEU A 46 -39.96 23.19 2.41
N ARG A 47 -40.75 22.94 3.46
CA ARG A 47 -41.83 23.84 3.88
C ARG A 47 -41.31 25.21 4.31
N SER A 48 -40.21 25.25 5.06
CA SER A 48 -39.54 26.50 5.47
C SER A 48 -39.00 27.33 4.31
N LEU A 49 -38.71 26.70 3.16
CA LEU A 49 -38.23 27.35 1.95
C LEU A 49 -39.40 27.82 1.05
N SER A 50 -40.59 27.24 1.20
CA SER A 50 -41.79 27.64 0.44
C SER A 50 -42.53 28.83 1.05
N THR A 51 -42.30 29.14 2.34
CA THR A 51 -42.94 30.25 3.04
C THR A 51 -42.22 31.60 2.92
N THR A 52 -41.10 31.68 2.19
CA THR A 52 -40.35 32.93 2.00
C THR A 52 -40.53 33.58 0.62
N SER A 53 -41.55 33.17 -0.14
CA SER A 53 -41.80 33.70 -1.48
C SER A 53 -43.27 34.10 -1.65
N GLU A 54 -43.69 35.13 -0.92
CA GLU A 54 -44.84 35.96 -1.28
C GLU A 54 -44.76 37.27 -0.47
N VAL A 55 -44.68 38.41 -1.18
CA VAL A 55 -45.15 39.79 -0.85
C VAL A 55 -44.30 40.85 -1.62
N SER A 56 -44.88 41.25 -2.76
CA SER A 56 -45.00 42.59 -3.41
C SER A 56 -43.84 43.59 -3.57
N GLU A 57 -43.71 44.05 -4.82
CA GLU A 57 -43.18 45.35 -5.29
C GLU A 57 -43.88 46.55 -4.61
N ASP A 58 -43.15 47.59 -4.18
CA ASP A 58 -43.27 48.98 -4.70
C ASP A 58 -42.26 49.99 -4.07
N SER A 59 -41.82 50.93 -4.91
CA SER A 59 -41.36 52.33 -4.76
C SER A 59 -40.63 52.95 -3.54
N ALA A 60 -39.68 53.85 -3.89
CA ALA A 60 -39.31 55.14 -3.26
C ALA A 60 -38.19 55.23 -2.20
N THR A 61 -37.06 55.82 -2.65
CA THR A 61 -36.25 56.91 -2.04
C THR A 61 -36.22 57.08 -0.51
N ALA A 62 -35.01 57.12 0.06
CA ALA A 62 -34.43 58.32 0.71
C ALA A 62 -33.27 58.02 1.70
N LEU A 63 -32.17 58.78 1.50
CA LEU A 63 -31.28 59.39 2.50
C LEU A 63 -30.15 58.58 3.17
N LEU A 64 -28.92 58.97 2.80
CA LEU A 64 -27.64 58.86 3.53
C LEU A 64 -27.67 59.71 4.83
N PRO A 65 -26.68 59.58 5.74
CA PRO A 65 -25.38 60.30 5.59
C PRO A 65 -24.16 59.41 5.94
N ASP A 66 -23.06 59.40 5.16
CA ASP A 66 -21.82 60.21 5.27
C ASP A 66 -21.47 60.68 6.70
N VAL A 67 -20.22 60.65 7.21
CA VAL A 67 -19.04 61.34 6.67
C VAL A 67 -17.70 60.83 7.31
N THR A 68 -16.65 60.66 6.47
CA THR A 68 -15.20 61.04 6.63
C THR A 68 -14.27 60.47 7.75
N PHE A 69 -12.92 60.46 7.69
CA PHE A 69 -11.81 61.14 6.95
C PHE A 69 -10.58 60.15 6.98
N SER A 70 -9.91 59.71 5.89
CA SER A 70 -8.80 60.32 5.08
C SER A 70 -7.36 59.81 5.43
N PRO A 71 -6.30 60.08 4.63
CA PRO A 71 -5.42 59.09 3.95
C PRO A 71 -3.94 59.21 4.43
N VAL A 72 -2.92 58.47 3.98
CA VAL A 72 -2.05 58.54 2.77
C VAL A 72 -0.90 57.54 3.13
N THR A 73 -0.35 56.63 2.30
CA THR A 73 0.66 56.86 1.24
C THR A 73 0.98 55.56 0.46
N HIS A 74 0.79 55.64 -0.88
CA HIS A 74 1.67 55.28 -2.01
C HIS A 74 2.62 54.05 -1.88
N THR A 75 2.62 53.07 -2.79
CA THR A 75 2.97 53.19 -4.23
C THR A 75 2.78 51.88 -5.02
N ASN A 76 2.42 52.05 -6.31
CA ASN A 76 2.72 51.24 -7.52
C ASN A 76 2.29 49.76 -7.60
N MET A 77 1.80 49.20 -8.71
CA MET A 77 1.29 49.65 -10.02
C MET A 77 0.88 48.36 -10.75
N GLY A 78 -0.32 48.30 -11.37
CA GLY A 78 -0.67 47.25 -12.34
C GLY A 78 -2.14 46.84 -12.34
N SER A 79 -2.93 47.42 -13.25
CA SER A 79 -4.27 46.99 -13.67
C SER A 79 -4.24 46.79 -15.20
N PRO A 80 -5.31 46.30 -15.86
CA PRO A 80 -6.04 45.04 -15.71
C PRO A 80 -6.28 44.37 -17.09
N THR A 81 -7.27 43.46 -17.18
CA THR A 81 -7.81 42.72 -18.36
C THR A 81 -7.16 41.34 -18.57
N THR A 82 -7.89 40.23 -18.49
CA THR A 82 -9.00 39.87 -19.38
C THR A 82 -10.01 38.92 -18.72
N ASN A 83 -11.27 39.09 -19.12
CA ASN A 83 -12.42 38.23 -18.87
C ASN A 83 -12.09 36.72 -18.98
N ARG A 84 -12.40 35.96 -17.92
CA ARG A 84 -12.64 34.51 -18.01
C ARG A 84 -13.94 34.16 -17.30
N GLU A 85 -15.06 34.57 -17.90
CA GLU A 85 -16.29 33.82 -17.75
C GLU A 85 -16.25 32.60 -18.68
N SER A 86 -16.85 31.49 -18.22
CA SER A 86 -17.08 30.23 -18.93
C SER A 86 -15.89 29.29 -19.17
N GLN A 87 -15.46 28.60 -18.11
CA GLN A 87 -14.93 27.24 -18.24
C GLN A 87 -15.75 26.29 -17.35
N PRO A 88 -16.11 25.07 -17.82
CA PRO A 88 -16.76 24.09 -16.96
C PRO A 88 -15.78 23.64 -15.88
N LEU A 89 -16.26 23.58 -14.63
CA LEU A 89 -15.50 23.30 -13.41
C LEU A 89 -14.83 21.92 -13.43
N LEU A 90 -13.53 21.91 -13.77
CA LEU A 90 -12.58 20.80 -13.70
C LEU A 90 -11.91 20.64 -12.31
N GLY A 91 -12.43 21.31 -11.27
CA GLY A 91 -11.74 21.43 -9.98
C GLY A 91 -11.47 20.13 -9.23
N ALA A 92 -12.23 19.06 -9.49
CA ALA A 92 -12.05 17.75 -8.83
C ALA A 92 -11.14 16.78 -9.59
N ARG A 93 -10.91 17.03 -10.90
CA ARG A 93 -9.94 16.29 -11.69
C ARG A 93 -8.52 16.65 -11.25
N HIS A 94 -8.29 17.94 -10.99
CA HIS A 94 -7.03 18.48 -10.48
C HIS A 94 -6.50 17.75 -9.23
N ASP A 95 -7.32 17.48 -8.20
CA ASP A 95 -6.83 16.85 -6.96
C ASP A 95 -6.38 15.38 -7.12
N LEU A 96 -6.91 14.66 -8.12
CA LEU A 96 -6.48 13.29 -8.45
C LEU A 96 -5.36 13.31 -9.49
N ASP A 97 -5.49 14.16 -10.50
CA ASP A 97 -4.47 14.42 -11.52
C ASP A 97 -3.17 14.87 -10.87
N ASP A 98 -3.22 15.65 -9.77
CA ASP A 98 -2.03 16.09 -9.03
C ASP A 98 -1.46 14.97 -8.14
N PHE A 99 -2.29 14.04 -7.63
CA PHE A 99 -1.81 12.95 -6.76
C PHE A 99 -1.18 11.80 -7.54
N ASN A 100 -1.79 11.40 -8.65
CA ASN A 100 -1.32 10.30 -9.50
C ASN A 100 -0.33 10.80 -10.58
N HIS A 101 0.48 11.82 -10.24
CA HIS A 101 1.45 12.42 -11.16
C HIS A 101 2.85 12.39 -10.58
N TRP A 102 3.77 11.79 -11.35
CA TRP A 102 5.19 11.70 -11.03
C TRP A 102 5.98 12.34 -12.17
N PRO A 103 6.39 13.61 -12.04
CA PRO A 103 7.14 14.29 -13.10
C PRO A 103 8.52 13.65 -13.33
N ASP A 104 9.07 12.98 -12.31
CA ASP A 104 10.28 12.16 -12.36
C ASP A 104 10.07 10.82 -13.08
N ASP A 105 8.83 10.39 -13.31
CA ASP A 105 8.49 9.08 -13.88
C ASP A 105 7.28 9.17 -14.84
N PRO A 106 7.46 9.77 -16.03
CA PRO A 106 6.38 9.95 -16.99
C PRO A 106 5.76 8.62 -17.46
N HIS A 107 6.57 7.56 -17.55
CA HIS A 107 6.09 6.23 -17.95
C HIS A 107 5.14 5.63 -16.91
N PHE A 108 5.47 5.73 -15.61
CA PHE A 108 4.55 5.27 -14.57
C PHE A 108 3.28 6.12 -14.50
N THR A 109 3.41 7.44 -14.68
CA THR A 109 2.26 8.36 -14.78
C THR A 109 1.33 7.96 -15.93
N ASP A 110 1.87 7.67 -17.12
CA ASP A 110 1.07 7.24 -18.26
C ASP A 110 0.37 5.90 -18.01
N LEU A 111 1.06 4.95 -17.35
CA LEU A 111 0.46 3.67 -16.99
C LEU A 111 -0.75 3.82 -16.06
N VAL A 112 -0.69 4.73 -15.08
CA VAL A 112 -1.82 5.02 -14.19
C VAL A 112 -2.95 5.73 -14.96
N ARG A 113 -2.63 6.65 -15.87
CA ARG A 113 -3.63 7.29 -16.74
C ARG A 113 -4.34 6.29 -17.66
N GLN A 114 -3.62 5.28 -18.17
CA GLN A 114 -4.23 4.19 -18.94
C GLN A 114 -5.24 3.41 -18.09
N ALA A 115 -4.95 3.16 -16.81
CA ALA A 115 -5.87 2.51 -15.88
C ALA A 115 -7.11 3.38 -15.60
N GLU A 116 -6.93 4.68 -15.37
CA GLU A 116 -8.04 5.61 -15.13
C GLU A 116 -8.95 5.69 -16.37
N THR A 117 -8.36 5.80 -17.55
CA THR A 117 -9.08 5.85 -18.84
C THR A 117 -9.84 4.54 -19.10
N SER A 118 -9.26 3.39 -18.76
CA SER A 118 -9.95 2.09 -18.92
C SER A 118 -11.17 2.01 -18.00
N ILE A 119 -11.04 2.48 -16.75
CA ILE A 119 -12.13 2.50 -15.78
C ILE A 119 -13.26 3.43 -16.26
N GLU A 120 -12.92 4.62 -16.75
CA GLU A 120 -13.89 5.57 -17.31
C GLU A 120 -14.64 5.00 -18.51
N SER A 121 -13.98 4.18 -19.33
CA SER A 121 -14.58 3.49 -20.48
C SER A 121 -15.30 2.17 -20.12
N GLY A 122 -15.42 1.83 -18.83
CA GLY A 122 -16.15 0.66 -18.35
C GLY A 122 -15.34 -0.64 -18.32
N ILE A 123 -14.04 -0.58 -18.56
CA ILE A 123 -13.10 -1.70 -18.41
C ILE A 123 -12.52 -1.66 -17.00
N TYR A 124 -13.18 -2.37 -16.09
CA TYR A 124 -12.86 -2.34 -14.67
C TYR A 124 -11.75 -3.33 -14.26
N PRO A 125 -10.98 -3.02 -13.20
CA PRO A 125 -10.09 -3.98 -12.57
C PRO A 125 -10.81 -5.23 -12.10
N GLU A 126 -10.19 -6.39 -12.32
CA GLU A 126 -10.73 -7.69 -11.97
C GLU A 126 -10.13 -8.21 -10.68
N ARG A 127 -10.97 -8.75 -9.79
CA ARG A 127 -10.51 -9.23 -8.49
C ARG A 127 -9.69 -10.51 -8.60
N ILE A 128 -8.56 -10.54 -7.91
CA ILE A 128 -7.73 -11.73 -7.69
C ILE A 128 -8.29 -12.47 -6.47
N TYR A 129 -8.74 -13.71 -6.65
CA TYR A 129 -9.34 -14.50 -5.56
C TYR A 129 -8.30 -15.20 -4.69
N GLN A 130 -7.12 -15.48 -5.25
CA GLN A 130 -5.95 -16.00 -4.55
C GLN A 130 -5.37 -14.94 -3.59
N GLY A 131 -4.73 -15.37 -2.50
CA GLY A 131 -4.20 -14.48 -1.46
C GLY A 131 -5.19 -14.18 -0.33
N SER A 132 -4.86 -13.26 0.59
CA SER A 132 -5.67 -13.00 1.80
C SER A 132 -6.26 -11.58 1.92
N SER A 133 -5.98 -10.71 0.95
CA SER A 133 -6.40 -9.32 0.84
C SER A 133 -7.27 -9.07 -0.39
N GLY A 134 -7.87 -7.88 -0.50
CA GLY A 134 -8.37 -7.37 -1.78
C GLY A 134 -7.20 -7.02 -2.70
N SER A 135 -7.07 -7.73 -3.82
CA SER A 135 -6.09 -7.46 -4.87
C SER A 135 -6.79 -7.50 -6.23
N TYR A 136 -6.39 -6.64 -7.16
CA TYR A 136 -7.08 -6.46 -8.44
C TYR A 136 -6.10 -6.41 -9.61
N PHE A 137 -6.36 -7.16 -10.67
CA PHE A 137 -5.72 -6.96 -11.97
C PHE A 137 -6.32 -5.73 -12.63
N VAL A 138 -5.51 -4.69 -12.76
CA VAL A 138 -5.85 -3.46 -13.45
C VAL A 138 -5.56 -3.63 -14.93
N LYS A 139 -6.47 -3.16 -15.78
CA LYS A 139 -6.41 -3.31 -17.22
C LYS A 139 -6.21 -1.96 -17.90
N ASN A 140 -5.76 -1.95 -19.16
CA ASN A 140 -5.82 -0.78 -20.03
C ASN A 140 -7.07 -0.83 -20.92
N SER A 141 -7.21 0.15 -21.82
CA SER A 141 -8.33 0.25 -22.77
C SER A 141 -8.45 -0.95 -23.74
N ASN A 142 -7.40 -1.75 -23.90
CA ASN A 142 -7.39 -2.97 -24.70
C ASN A 142 -7.69 -4.23 -23.86
N ALA A 143 -8.17 -4.06 -22.63
CA ALA A 143 -8.40 -5.13 -21.65
C ALA A 143 -7.15 -5.96 -21.27
N LYS A 144 -5.95 -5.49 -21.61
CA LYS A 144 -4.68 -6.11 -21.21
C LYS A 144 -4.36 -5.76 -19.77
N VAL A 145 -3.94 -6.73 -18.96
CA VAL A 145 -3.50 -6.48 -17.58
C VAL A 145 -2.19 -5.69 -17.60
N ILE A 146 -2.17 -4.57 -16.89
CA ILE A 146 -1.01 -3.66 -16.82
C ILE A 146 -0.45 -3.51 -15.41
N ALA A 147 -1.25 -3.80 -14.38
CA ALA A 147 -0.83 -3.67 -13.00
C ALA A 147 -1.65 -4.53 -12.04
N VAL A 148 -1.13 -4.70 -10.83
CA VAL A 148 -1.84 -5.22 -9.67
C VAL A 148 -2.06 -4.06 -8.69
N PHE A 149 -3.31 -3.83 -8.31
CA PHE A 149 -3.70 -2.82 -7.33
C PHE A 149 -4.19 -3.47 -6.04
N LYS A 150 -3.63 -3.04 -4.90
CA LYS A 150 -4.01 -3.52 -3.55
C LYS A 150 -4.48 -2.32 -2.69
N PRO A 151 -5.79 -2.08 -2.58
CA PRO A 151 -6.31 -0.96 -1.78
C PRO A 151 -6.11 -1.19 -0.28
N LYS A 152 -5.64 -0.16 0.42
CA LYS A 152 -5.33 -0.15 1.86
C LYS A 152 -6.50 -0.67 2.70
N ASP A 153 -7.71 -0.22 2.41
CA ASP A 153 -8.89 -0.53 3.23
C ASP A 153 -9.42 -1.96 3.06
N GLU A 154 -8.90 -2.72 2.09
CA GLU A 154 -9.22 -4.14 1.84
C GLU A 154 -8.07 -5.10 2.21
N GLU A 155 -7.02 -4.61 2.85
CA GLU A 155 -5.96 -5.44 3.44
C GLU A 155 -6.51 -6.40 4.52
N PRO A 156 -5.76 -7.42 4.95
CA PRO A 156 -6.24 -8.41 5.92
C PRO A 156 -6.80 -7.82 7.22
N TYR A 157 -6.29 -6.66 7.63
CA TYR A 157 -6.73 -5.88 8.80
C TYR A 157 -7.48 -4.58 8.44
N GLY A 158 -7.72 -4.35 7.15
CA GLY A 158 -8.49 -3.24 6.63
C GLY A 158 -9.97 -3.35 7.05
N ARG A 159 -10.63 -2.20 7.21
CA ARG A 159 -12.03 -2.12 7.66
C ARG A 159 -13.01 -2.76 6.66
N LEU A 160 -12.63 -2.85 5.39
CA LEU A 160 -13.44 -3.37 4.30
C LEU A 160 -12.83 -4.65 3.71
N ASN A 161 -12.08 -5.42 4.50
CA ASN A 161 -11.60 -6.72 4.05
C ASN A 161 -12.78 -7.61 3.61
N PRO A 162 -12.84 -8.03 2.33
CA PRO A 162 -13.93 -8.86 1.81
C PRO A 162 -13.90 -10.31 2.32
N LYS A 163 -12.84 -10.77 3.01
CA LYS A 163 -12.73 -12.11 3.59
C LYS A 163 -13.13 -12.08 5.08
N TRP A 164 -14.35 -12.54 5.39
CA TRP A 164 -14.98 -12.52 6.73
C TRP A 164 -14.25 -13.35 7.80
N THR A 165 -13.47 -14.36 7.38
CA THR A 165 -12.79 -15.33 8.26
C THR A 165 -11.76 -14.71 9.21
N LYS A 166 -11.17 -13.55 8.90
CA LYS A 166 -10.21 -12.88 9.81
C LYS A 166 -10.85 -11.94 10.84
N TRP A 167 -12.11 -11.52 10.64
CA TRP A 167 -12.87 -10.81 11.69
C TRP A 167 -13.18 -11.75 12.84
N LEU A 168 -13.61 -12.98 12.54
CA LEU A 168 -13.82 -14.05 13.54
C LEU A 168 -12.52 -14.37 14.30
N HIS A 169 -11.37 -14.45 13.61
CA HIS A 169 -10.07 -14.66 14.26
C HIS A 169 -9.61 -13.49 15.14
N LYS A 170 -9.92 -12.24 14.75
CA LYS A 170 -9.61 -11.03 15.53
C LYS A 170 -10.42 -10.96 16.84
N VAL A 171 -11.63 -11.54 16.85
CA VAL A 171 -12.53 -11.53 18.00
C VAL A 171 -12.29 -12.73 18.94
N CYS A 172 -11.93 -13.91 18.41
CA CYS A 172 -11.77 -15.12 19.22
C CYS A 172 -10.37 -15.36 19.84
N CYS A 173 -9.27 -14.83 19.29
CA CYS A 173 -7.91 -15.06 19.83
C CYS A 173 -6.92 -13.89 19.57
N PRO A 174 -6.98 -12.78 20.33
CA PRO A 174 -6.13 -11.61 20.10
C PRO A 174 -4.62 -11.82 20.31
N CYS A 175 -4.18 -12.88 21.02
CA CYS A 175 -2.76 -13.16 21.30
C CYS A 175 -2.05 -14.05 20.26
N CYS A 176 -2.79 -14.75 19.38
CA CYS A 176 -2.21 -15.73 18.43
C CYS A 176 -2.22 -15.26 16.96
N PHE A 177 -2.96 -14.19 16.64
CA PHE A 177 -3.28 -13.87 15.24
C PHE A 177 -2.75 -12.50 14.79
N GLY A 178 -1.72 -12.57 13.94
CA GLY A 178 -1.10 -11.46 13.24
C GLY A 178 0.40 -11.36 13.46
N ARG A 179 1.09 -10.66 12.55
CA ARG A 179 2.52 -10.42 12.66
C ARG A 179 2.75 -9.27 13.64
N SER A 180 2.89 -9.57 14.92
CA SER A 180 3.04 -8.60 16.02
C SER A 180 4.24 -7.65 15.90
N CYS A 181 5.18 -7.95 14.99
CA CYS A 181 6.32 -7.10 14.65
C CYS A 181 6.04 -6.10 13.51
N LEU A 182 4.87 -6.18 12.85
CA LEU A 182 4.47 -5.30 11.75
C LEU A 182 3.45 -4.27 12.19
N VAL A 183 3.50 -3.10 11.56
CA VAL A 183 2.48 -2.06 11.73
C VAL A 183 1.21 -2.48 11.00
N PRO A 184 0.03 -2.48 11.65
CA PRO A 184 -1.22 -2.84 10.98
C PRO A 184 -1.59 -1.86 9.85
N ASN A 185 -2.19 -2.38 8.78
CA ASN A 185 -2.86 -1.58 7.73
C ASN A 185 -1.92 -0.61 6.97
N GLN A 186 -0.65 -0.99 6.82
CA GLN A 186 0.38 -0.29 6.06
C GLN A 186 1.02 -1.20 4.99
N GLY A 187 0.35 -2.29 4.58
CA GLY A 187 0.91 -3.22 3.61
C GLY A 187 1.19 -2.55 2.26
N TYR A 188 0.32 -1.65 1.81
CA TYR A 188 0.54 -0.87 0.60
C TYR A 188 1.80 0.03 0.65
N LEU A 189 2.17 0.53 1.83
CA LEU A 189 3.43 1.28 2.02
C LEU A 189 4.63 0.34 2.01
N SER A 190 4.49 -0.87 2.56
CA SER A 190 5.51 -1.91 2.48
C SER A 190 5.78 -2.32 1.02
N GLU A 191 4.74 -2.46 0.20
CA GLU A 191 4.87 -2.72 -1.24
C GLU A 191 5.62 -1.61 -1.98
N ALA A 192 5.22 -0.35 -1.77
CA ALA A 192 5.88 0.81 -2.38
C ALA A 192 7.32 1.01 -1.84
N GLY A 193 7.53 0.74 -0.56
CA GLY A 193 8.84 0.84 0.11
C GLY A 193 9.83 -0.20 -0.42
N ALA A 194 9.37 -1.41 -0.72
CA ALA A 194 10.21 -2.42 -1.36
C ALA A 194 10.67 -1.97 -2.76
N SER A 195 9.77 -1.39 -3.57
CA SER A 195 10.16 -0.80 -4.86
C SER A 195 11.12 0.38 -4.69
N LEU A 196 10.96 1.20 -3.66
CA LEU A 196 11.87 2.31 -3.37
C LEU A 196 13.27 1.81 -3.04
N VAL A 197 13.39 0.82 -2.14
CA VAL A 197 14.67 0.18 -1.78
C VAL A 197 15.31 -0.47 -3.00
N ASP A 198 14.54 -1.21 -3.80
CA ASP A 198 15.00 -1.85 -5.03
C ASP A 198 15.62 -0.85 -6.01
N GLN A 199 14.92 0.26 -6.28
CA GLN A 199 15.38 1.30 -7.20
C GLN A 199 16.62 2.02 -6.66
N LYS A 200 16.64 2.36 -5.36
CA LYS A 200 17.77 3.08 -4.76
C LYS A 200 19.05 2.24 -4.74
N LEU A 201 18.92 0.90 -4.67
CA LEU A 201 20.03 -0.06 -4.74
C LEU A 201 20.28 -0.62 -6.15
N GLN A 202 19.47 -0.23 -7.14
CA GLN A 202 19.57 -0.71 -8.53
C GLN A 202 19.49 -2.24 -8.65
N LEU A 203 18.69 -2.89 -7.80
CA LEU A 203 18.51 -4.34 -7.81
C LEU A 203 17.68 -4.76 -9.04
N ASN A 204 16.66 -3.98 -9.38
CA ASN A 204 15.78 -4.20 -10.53
C ASN A 204 15.09 -5.57 -10.50
N VAL A 205 14.67 -6.02 -9.31
CA VAL A 205 13.91 -7.26 -9.12
C VAL A 205 12.47 -6.99 -8.67
N VAL A 206 12.17 -5.84 -8.06
CA VAL A 206 10.78 -5.47 -7.73
C VAL A 206 10.13 -4.79 -8.94
N PRO A 207 9.03 -5.30 -9.50
CA PRO A 207 8.26 -4.55 -10.48
C PRO A 207 7.83 -3.21 -9.88
N LYS A 208 8.06 -2.12 -10.62
CA LYS A 208 7.89 -0.76 -10.10
C LYS A 208 6.54 -0.61 -9.41
N THR A 209 6.56 -0.15 -8.16
CA THR A 209 5.36 -0.04 -7.32
C THR A 209 5.31 1.32 -6.64
N ARG A 210 4.20 2.04 -6.79
CA ARG A 210 3.97 3.32 -6.08
C ARG A 210 2.59 3.35 -5.41
N VAL A 211 2.39 4.32 -4.53
CA VAL A 211 1.10 4.60 -3.90
C VAL A 211 0.22 5.37 -4.88
N VAL A 212 -0.95 4.84 -5.21
CA VAL A 212 -1.88 5.41 -6.19
C VAL A 212 -3.27 5.53 -5.56
N LYS A 213 -4.09 6.46 -6.05
CA LYS A 213 -5.53 6.51 -5.74
C LYS A 213 -6.35 6.10 -6.95
N LEU A 214 -7.19 5.07 -6.82
CA LEU A 214 -8.11 4.65 -7.88
C LEU A 214 -9.54 4.53 -7.34
N ALA A 215 -10.53 4.84 -8.17
CA ALA A 215 -11.94 4.55 -7.89
C ALA A 215 -12.47 3.58 -8.95
N SER A 216 -13.12 2.49 -8.56
CA SER A 216 -13.73 1.55 -9.51
C SER A 216 -14.93 0.84 -8.88
N GLU A 217 -15.98 0.58 -9.66
CA GLU A 217 -17.18 -0.11 -9.17
C GLU A 217 -16.92 -1.54 -8.67
N THR A 218 -15.84 -2.16 -9.13
CA THR A 218 -15.41 -3.51 -8.74
C THR A 218 -14.72 -3.57 -7.38
N PHE A 219 -14.27 -2.43 -6.82
CA PHE A 219 -13.69 -2.40 -5.48
C PHE A 219 -14.77 -2.57 -4.38
N ASN A 220 -14.33 -2.97 -3.19
CA ASN A 220 -15.24 -3.19 -2.07
C ASN A 220 -15.57 -1.88 -1.34
N TYR A 221 -16.78 -1.36 -1.55
CA TYR A 221 -17.28 -0.15 -0.90
C TYR A 221 -18.42 -0.46 0.05
N THR A 222 -18.61 0.39 1.06
CA THR A 222 -19.80 0.32 1.92
C THR A 222 -21.08 0.55 1.12
N ARG A 223 -22.22 0.02 1.58
CA ARG A 223 -23.53 0.28 0.95
C ARG A 223 -23.83 1.78 0.89
N ILE A 224 -23.50 2.50 1.95
CA ILE A 224 -23.64 3.94 2.07
C ILE A 224 -22.84 4.68 0.98
N ASP A 225 -21.60 4.28 0.71
CA ASP A 225 -20.79 4.92 -0.34
C ASP A 225 -21.35 4.67 -1.74
N ARG A 226 -21.86 3.45 -1.99
CA ARG A 226 -22.51 3.08 -3.27
C ARG A 226 -23.82 3.85 -3.48
N GLU A 227 -24.64 4.00 -2.44
CA GLU A 227 -25.90 4.75 -2.54
C GLU A 227 -25.66 6.25 -2.67
N LYS A 228 -24.70 6.81 -1.93
CA LYS A 228 -24.30 8.22 -2.06
C LYS A 228 -23.78 8.54 -3.45
N SER A 229 -22.96 7.67 -4.05
CA SER A 229 -22.45 7.90 -5.41
C SER A 229 -23.58 7.89 -6.44
N ARG A 230 -24.52 6.94 -6.34
CA ARG A 230 -25.72 6.87 -7.19
C ARG A 230 -26.62 8.09 -7.05
N ALA A 231 -26.92 8.49 -5.81
CA ALA A 231 -27.76 9.65 -5.53
C ALA A 231 -27.13 10.94 -6.08
N LYS A 232 -25.82 11.14 -5.87
CA LYS A 232 -25.12 12.31 -6.43
C LYS A 232 -25.08 12.31 -7.95
N LYS A 233 -24.89 11.15 -8.58
CA LYS A 233 -24.92 11.00 -10.04
C LYS A 233 -26.30 11.39 -10.59
N LEU A 234 -27.37 10.85 -10.01
CA LEU A 234 -28.76 11.16 -10.39
C LEU A 234 -29.12 12.64 -10.17
N VAL A 235 -28.72 13.23 -9.04
CA VAL A 235 -28.97 14.66 -8.77
C VAL A 235 -28.19 15.54 -9.73
N SER A 236 -26.95 15.15 -10.10
CA SER A 236 -26.16 15.91 -11.07
C SER A 236 -26.78 15.85 -12.48
N GLU A 237 -27.23 14.67 -12.91
CA GLU A 237 -27.92 14.47 -14.19
C GLU A 237 -29.27 15.20 -14.24
N ARG A 238 -30.04 15.16 -13.14
CA ARG A 238 -31.39 15.75 -13.08
C ARG A 238 -31.41 17.25 -12.79
N PHE A 239 -30.45 17.75 -12.01
CA PHE A 239 -30.34 19.16 -11.64
C PHE A 239 -28.90 19.68 -11.82
N PRO A 240 -28.50 20.02 -13.06
CA PRO A 240 -27.13 20.45 -13.35
C PRO A 240 -26.66 21.69 -12.55
N LYS A 241 -27.59 22.56 -12.12
CA LYS A 241 -27.27 23.72 -11.25
C LYS A 241 -26.85 23.31 -9.83
N VAL A 242 -27.44 22.24 -9.29
CA VAL A 242 -27.12 21.67 -7.97
C VAL A 242 -25.93 20.72 -8.07
N GLY A 243 -25.84 19.96 -9.17
CA GLY A 243 -24.69 19.09 -9.46
C GLY A 243 -23.35 19.83 -9.46
N ARG A 244 -23.34 21.09 -9.93
CA ARG A 244 -22.15 21.98 -9.89
C ARG A 244 -21.60 22.26 -8.49
N HIS A 245 -22.41 22.09 -7.43
CA HIS A 245 -21.94 22.22 -6.04
C HIS A 245 -21.32 20.93 -5.48
N PHE A 246 -21.46 19.78 -6.16
CA PHE A 246 -20.80 18.57 -5.72
C PHE A 246 -19.32 18.60 -6.07
N HIS A 247 -18.48 18.69 -5.04
CA HIS A 247 -17.02 18.59 -5.19
C HIS A 247 -16.54 17.20 -5.66
N ARG A 248 -17.41 16.18 -5.68
CA ARG A 248 -17.09 14.84 -6.17
C ARG A 248 -18.35 14.11 -6.64
N ILE A 249 -18.32 13.63 -7.88
CA ILE A 249 -19.30 12.72 -8.48
C ILE A 249 -18.63 11.35 -8.62
N GLY A 250 -19.32 10.27 -8.25
CA GLY A 250 -18.79 8.89 -8.30
C GLY A 250 -18.30 8.34 -6.95
N LEU A 251 -17.68 7.17 -6.99
CA LEU A 251 -17.18 6.46 -5.80
C LEU A 251 -15.92 7.17 -5.24
N PRO A 252 -15.69 7.12 -3.92
CA PRO A 252 -14.48 7.71 -3.36
C PRO A 252 -13.22 6.94 -3.80
N PRO A 253 -12.17 7.61 -4.29
CA PRO A 253 -10.91 6.95 -4.62
C PRO A 253 -10.28 6.28 -3.40
N LYS A 254 -9.86 5.03 -3.58
CA LYS A 254 -9.13 4.24 -2.60
C LYS A 254 -7.64 4.42 -2.82
N VAL A 255 -6.91 4.65 -1.74
CA VAL A 255 -5.44 4.62 -1.75
C VAL A 255 -4.96 3.17 -1.67
N GLY A 256 -3.93 2.82 -2.41
CA GLY A 256 -3.35 1.48 -2.42
C GLY A 256 -2.01 1.44 -3.13
N SER A 257 -1.38 0.28 -3.12
CA SER A 257 -0.17 0.04 -3.92
C SER A 257 -0.58 -0.35 -5.33
N PHE A 258 0.13 0.20 -6.31
CA PHE A 258 -0.04 -0.09 -7.72
C PHE A 258 1.29 -0.60 -8.26
N GLN A 259 1.36 -1.90 -8.50
CA GLN A 259 2.56 -2.60 -8.95
C GLN A 259 2.42 -2.92 -10.44
N VAL A 260 3.42 -2.57 -11.24
CA VAL A 260 3.47 -2.93 -12.66
C VAL A 260 3.35 -4.45 -12.83
N PHE A 261 2.51 -4.90 -13.74
CA PHE A 261 2.35 -6.32 -14.06
C PHE A 261 3.53 -6.80 -14.92
N VAL A 262 4.05 -8.00 -14.66
CA VAL A 262 5.16 -8.61 -15.40
C VAL A 262 4.69 -9.84 -16.18
N GLU A 263 4.93 -9.84 -17.50
CA GLU A 263 4.49 -10.89 -18.41
C GLU A 263 5.53 -12.01 -18.58
N GLY A 264 5.04 -13.25 -18.72
CA GLY A 264 5.89 -14.44 -18.96
C GLY A 264 6.58 -15.00 -17.71
N PHE A 265 6.25 -14.47 -16.53
CA PHE A 265 6.75 -14.96 -15.25
C PHE A 265 5.87 -16.09 -14.70
N LYS A 266 6.48 -17.01 -13.94
CA LYS A 266 5.78 -18.06 -13.16
C LYS A 266 6.37 -18.14 -11.77
N ASP A 267 5.64 -18.72 -10.83
CA ASP A 267 6.09 -18.97 -9.45
C ASP A 267 7.49 -19.59 -9.43
N ALA A 268 8.35 -19.13 -8.52
CA ALA A 268 9.71 -19.64 -8.47
C ALA A 268 9.74 -21.14 -8.19
N ASP A 269 8.83 -21.65 -7.34
CA ASP A 269 8.66 -23.09 -7.08
C ASP A 269 8.48 -23.91 -8.36
N TYR A 270 7.74 -23.40 -9.35
CA TYR A 270 7.55 -24.07 -10.64
C TYR A 270 8.87 -24.26 -11.40
N TRP A 271 9.71 -23.22 -11.44
CA TRP A 271 10.99 -23.27 -12.17
C TRP A 271 12.09 -23.98 -11.38
N LEU A 272 12.16 -23.80 -10.07
CA LEU A 272 13.14 -24.45 -9.21
C LEU A 272 13.03 -25.98 -9.31
N ARG A 273 11.82 -26.54 -9.26
CA ARG A 273 11.59 -27.99 -9.48
C ARG A 273 12.07 -28.47 -10.85
N ARG A 274 11.96 -27.63 -11.88
CA ARG A 274 12.45 -27.94 -13.22
C ARG A 274 13.97 -27.87 -13.32
N PHE A 275 14.61 -26.91 -12.65
CA PHE A 275 16.06 -26.81 -12.60
C PHE A 275 16.71 -27.96 -11.82
N GLU A 276 15.99 -28.59 -10.90
CA GLU A 276 16.45 -29.83 -10.25
C GLU A 276 16.47 -31.02 -11.22
N ALA A 277 15.49 -31.11 -12.12
CA ALA A 277 15.40 -32.19 -13.11
C ALA A 277 16.27 -31.94 -14.36
N GLU A 278 16.28 -30.70 -14.85
CA GLU A 278 17.03 -30.20 -15.99
C GLU A 278 17.91 -29.01 -15.55
N PRO A 279 19.15 -29.26 -15.09
CA PRO A 279 20.03 -28.20 -14.63
C PRO A 279 20.27 -27.14 -15.69
N LEU A 280 20.28 -25.88 -15.24
CA LEU A 280 20.62 -24.74 -16.09
C LEU A 280 22.06 -24.85 -16.63
N GLY A 281 22.27 -24.44 -17.87
CA GLY A 281 23.61 -24.24 -18.42
C GLY A 281 24.40 -23.22 -17.59
N GLU A 282 25.73 -23.32 -17.57
CA GLU A 282 26.60 -22.55 -16.68
C GLU A 282 26.36 -21.03 -16.74
N THR A 283 26.22 -20.48 -17.95
CA THR A 283 25.97 -19.04 -18.14
C THR A 283 24.63 -18.61 -17.55
N THR A 284 23.56 -19.37 -17.81
CA THR A 284 22.22 -19.07 -17.28
C THR A 284 22.15 -19.30 -15.77
N SER A 285 22.85 -20.32 -15.27
CA SER A 285 23.01 -20.59 -13.84
C SER A 285 23.66 -19.39 -13.12
N LYS A 286 24.74 -18.83 -13.70
CA LYS A 286 25.37 -17.60 -13.19
C LYS A 286 24.40 -16.40 -13.22
N GLN A 287 23.66 -16.21 -14.30
CA GLN A 287 22.65 -15.15 -14.39
C GLN A 287 21.57 -15.30 -13.31
N PHE A 288 21.07 -16.53 -13.11
CA PHE A 288 20.08 -16.83 -12.08
C PHE A 288 20.62 -16.55 -10.68
N GLN A 289 21.86 -16.96 -10.38
CA GLN A 289 22.52 -16.67 -9.11
C GLN A 289 22.59 -15.17 -8.84
N LEU A 290 22.96 -14.35 -9.83
CA LEU A 290 22.99 -12.89 -9.68
C LEU A 290 21.59 -12.30 -9.39
N GLN A 291 20.55 -12.79 -10.06
CA GLN A 291 19.17 -12.38 -9.80
C GLN A 291 18.69 -12.81 -8.40
N PHE A 292 19.06 -14.02 -7.98
CA PHE A 292 18.77 -14.57 -6.67
C PHE A 292 19.44 -13.77 -5.53
N GLU A 293 20.71 -13.40 -5.70
CA GLU A 293 21.44 -12.58 -4.71
C GLU A 293 20.81 -11.20 -4.53
N ARG A 294 20.29 -10.60 -5.61
CA ARG A 294 19.53 -9.33 -5.54
C ARG A 294 18.23 -9.46 -4.76
N LEU A 295 17.49 -10.56 -4.96
CA LEU A 295 16.30 -10.88 -4.15
C LEU A 295 16.67 -11.04 -2.66
N VAL A 296 17.77 -11.74 -2.36
CA VAL A 296 18.28 -11.92 -0.99
C VAL A 296 18.59 -10.57 -0.34
N ILE A 297 19.30 -9.69 -1.05
CA ILE A 297 19.66 -8.35 -0.55
C ILE A 297 18.40 -7.55 -0.22
N LEU A 298 17.44 -7.50 -1.14
CA LEU A 298 16.18 -6.82 -0.93
C LEU A 298 15.47 -7.34 0.33
N ASP A 299 15.19 -8.65 0.39
CA ASP A 299 14.43 -9.27 1.48
C ASP A 299 15.13 -9.14 2.83
N TYR A 300 16.46 -9.16 2.83
CA TYR A 300 17.24 -8.96 4.05
C TYR A 300 17.12 -7.53 4.56
N ILE A 301 17.37 -6.52 3.71
CA ILE A 301 17.30 -5.10 4.09
C ILE A 301 15.91 -4.73 4.60
N ILE A 302 14.86 -5.12 3.88
CA ILE A 302 13.47 -4.79 4.27
C ILE A 302 12.95 -5.69 5.40
N ARG A 303 13.71 -6.71 5.81
CA ARG A 303 13.30 -7.81 6.69
C ARG A 303 11.92 -8.34 6.33
N ASN A 304 11.80 -8.90 5.11
CA ASN A 304 10.57 -9.50 4.65
C ASN A 304 10.17 -10.69 5.56
N THR A 305 8.91 -10.74 5.96
CA THR A 305 8.38 -11.75 6.91
C THR A 305 7.46 -12.78 6.23
N ASP A 306 7.31 -12.70 4.90
CA ASP A 306 6.42 -13.57 4.13
C ASP A 306 6.97 -13.98 2.75
N ARG A 307 8.30 -14.08 2.59
CA ARG A 307 8.86 -14.61 1.35
C ARG A 307 8.84 -16.13 1.33
N GLY A 308 7.76 -16.69 0.77
CA GLY A 308 7.67 -18.07 0.28
C GLY A 308 8.18 -18.21 -1.16
N ASN A 309 8.35 -19.44 -1.67
CA ASN A 309 8.76 -19.69 -3.08
C ASN A 309 7.64 -19.49 -4.11
N ASP A 310 6.43 -19.23 -3.63
CA ASP A 310 5.26 -18.75 -4.36
C ASP A 310 5.19 -17.21 -4.46
N ASN A 311 5.94 -16.49 -3.60
CA ASN A 311 5.92 -15.03 -3.52
C ASN A 311 7.06 -14.35 -4.27
N TRP A 312 7.76 -15.06 -5.15
CA TRP A 312 8.66 -14.47 -6.15
C TRP A 312 8.57 -15.28 -7.41
N LEU A 313 8.77 -14.62 -8.54
CA LEU A 313 8.55 -15.22 -9.85
C LEU A 313 9.87 -15.35 -10.60
N ILE A 314 9.94 -16.34 -11.48
CA ILE A 314 11.02 -16.53 -12.43
C ILE A 314 10.44 -16.48 -13.84
N LYS A 315 11.10 -15.71 -14.71
CA LYS A 315 10.95 -15.81 -16.16
C LYS A 315 12.20 -16.46 -16.71
N TYR A 316 12.02 -17.53 -17.48
CA TYR A 316 13.10 -18.23 -18.15
C TYR A 316 12.73 -18.45 -19.62
N ASP A 317 13.43 -17.76 -20.50
CA ASP A 317 13.28 -17.89 -21.95
C ASP A 317 14.30 -18.93 -22.44
N LYS A 318 13.83 -20.10 -22.89
CA LYS A 318 14.69 -21.11 -23.51
C LYS A 318 15.27 -20.56 -24.82
N PRO A 319 16.48 -21.00 -25.24
CA PRO A 319 16.99 -20.63 -26.54
C PRO A 319 16.11 -21.28 -27.61
N GLU A 320 15.33 -20.47 -28.32
CA GLU A 320 14.57 -20.90 -29.49
C GLU A 320 15.43 -20.71 -30.75
N LEU A 321 15.37 -21.68 -31.66
CA LEU A 321 15.80 -21.45 -33.04
C LEU A 321 14.80 -20.46 -33.64
N ALA A 322 15.27 -19.34 -34.17
CA ALA A 322 14.40 -18.41 -34.88
C ALA A 322 13.75 -19.18 -36.05
N ASP A 323 12.41 -19.12 -36.16
CA ASP A 323 11.68 -19.73 -37.28
C ASP A 323 12.29 -19.26 -38.60
N GLU A 324 12.42 -20.20 -39.54
CA GLU A 324 12.99 -20.02 -40.88
C GLU A 324 12.28 -18.88 -41.64
N GLY A 325 12.75 -17.66 -41.45
CA GLY A 325 12.45 -16.52 -42.31
C GLY A 325 13.42 -16.54 -43.48
N GLU A 326 12.88 -16.66 -44.70
CA GLU A 326 13.61 -16.62 -45.96
C GLU A 326 14.63 -15.47 -46.01
N GLY A 327 15.92 -15.80 -45.93
CA GLY A 327 17.00 -14.84 -46.11
C GLY A 327 18.28 -15.32 -45.44
N GLU A 328 19.30 -15.60 -46.26
CA GLU A 328 20.67 -15.89 -45.82
C GLU A 328 21.23 -14.76 -44.94
N ASP A 329 21.06 -14.87 -43.62
CA ASP A 329 21.91 -14.23 -42.64
C ASP A 329 21.87 -15.04 -41.35
N TRP A 330 23.03 -15.23 -40.72
CA TRP A 330 23.27 -16.13 -39.60
C TRP A 330 22.14 -16.11 -38.55
N SER A 331 21.45 -17.24 -38.38
CA SER A 331 20.36 -17.39 -37.41
C SER A 331 20.84 -17.03 -35.99
N LEU A 332 20.52 -15.82 -35.54
CA LEU A 332 20.86 -15.32 -34.20
C LEU A 332 20.02 -16.10 -33.18
N VAL A 333 20.58 -17.19 -32.65
CA VAL A 333 20.00 -17.88 -31.49
C VAL A 333 19.94 -16.87 -30.34
N LYS A 334 18.74 -16.51 -29.89
CA LYS A 334 18.59 -15.63 -28.73
C LYS A 334 19.20 -16.35 -27.52
N PRO A 335 20.18 -15.76 -26.83
CA PRO A 335 20.78 -16.41 -25.68
C PRO A 335 19.71 -16.62 -24.59
N PRO A 336 19.77 -17.75 -23.86
CA PRO A 336 18.83 -18.00 -22.78
C PRO A 336 18.92 -16.88 -21.73
N GLU A 337 17.78 -16.35 -21.34
CA GLU A 337 17.68 -15.25 -20.38
C GLU A 337 16.82 -15.68 -19.18
N VAL A 338 17.29 -15.38 -17.98
CA VAL A 338 16.57 -15.64 -16.73
C VAL A 338 16.43 -14.36 -15.91
N LYS A 339 15.21 -14.09 -15.44
CA LYS A 339 14.88 -12.93 -14.60
C LYS A 339 14.08 -13.33 -13.38
N VAL A 340 14.28 -12.63 -12.28
CA VAL A 340 13.49 -12.76 -11.05
C VAL A 340 12.63 -11.53 -10.86
N ALA A 341 11.39 -11.73 -10.43
CA ALA A 341 10.49 -10.66 -9.98
C ALA A 341 10.06 -10.89 -8.52
N ALA A 342 10.42 -9.97 -7.63
CA ALA A 342 10.04 -9.96 -6.22
C ALA A 342 8.67 -9.27 -6.05
N ILE A 343 7.60 -10.07 -5.96
CA ILE A 343 6.22 -9.60 -5.81
C ILE A 343 5.73 -9.76 -4.36
N ASP A 344 4.55 -9.23 -4.03
CA ASP A 344 3.91 -9.40 -2.73
C ASP A 344 4.81 -9.03 -1.52
N ASN A 345 5.30 -7.79 -1.53
CA ASN A 345 6.19 -7.24 -0.50
C ASN A 345 5.42 -6.55 0.64
N GLY A 346 4.12 -6.80 0.79
CA GLY A 346 3.24 -6.10 1.73
C GLY A 346 3.48 -6.42 3.22
N LEU A 347 4.40 -7.34 3.54
CA LEU A 347 4.65 -7.83 4.90
C LEU A 347 6.14 -7.75 5.25
N ALA A 348 6.71 -6.56 5.03
CA ALA A 348 8.07 -6.20 5.37
C ALA A 348 8.11 -4.96 6.28
N PHE A 349 9.31 -4.42 6.54
CA PHE A 349 9.56 -3.27 7.40
C PHE A 349 9.01 -3.44 8.83
N PRO A 350 9.39 -4.49 9.57
CA PRO A 350 8.98 -4.66 10.96
C PRO A 350 9.64 -3.62 11.87
N PHE A 351 8.93 -3.22 12.93
CA PHE A 351 9.43 -2.27 13.94
C PHE A 351 10.24 -2.94 15.08
N LYS A 352 10.40 -4.26 15.02
CA LYS A 352 11.27 -5.08 15.86
C LYS A 352 11.56 -6.40 15.14
N HIS A 353 12.66 -7.09 15.43
CA HIS A 353 12.80 -8.45 14.90
C HIS A 353 11.73 -9.37 15.51
N PRO A 354 11.30 -10.41 14.77
CA PRO A 354 10.33 -11.38 15.27
C PRO A 354 10.78 -12.03 16.58
N ASP A 355 9.83 -12.32 17.47
CA ASP A 355 10.11 -13.05 18.71
C ASP A 355 10.41 -14.53 18.37
N SER A 356 11.29 -15.21 19.11
CA SER A 356 11.82 -16.54 18.76
C SER A 356 10.76 -17.64 18.57
N TRP A 357 9.57 -17.51 19.16
CA TRP A 357 8.46 -18.44 18.97
C TRP A 357 7.75 -18.29 17.61
N ARG A 358 8.06 -17.24 16.84
CA ARG A 358 7.50 -16.97 15.51
C ARG A 358 8.55 -16.31 14.60
N ALA A 359 9.47 -17.11 14.10
CA ALA A 359 10.71 -16.64 13.47
C ALA A 359 10.56 -15.98 12.07
N TYR A 360 9.45 -16.20 11.35
CA TYR A 360 9.23 -15.75 9.97
C TYR A 360 10.49 -15.90 9.08
N PRO A 361 10.86 -17.16 8.77
CA PRO A 361 12.10 -17.43 8.07
C PRO A 361 12.00 -17.03 6.59
N TYR A 362 13.17 -16.84 5.98
CA TYR A 362 13.29 -16.67 4.54
C TYR A 362 13.26 -18.04 3.86
N HIS A 363 12.22 -18.36 3.09
CA HIS A 363 12.09 -19.71 2.50
C HIS A 363 13.19 -20.01 1.48
N TRP A 364 13.72 -18.99 0.81
CA TRP A 364 14.86 -19.15 -0.09
C TRP A 364 16.15 -19.59 0.62
N ALA A 365 16.25 -19.44 1.95
CA ALA A 365 17.47 -19.84 2.69
C ALA A 365 17.70 -21.36 2.68
N TRP A 366 16.67 -22.16 2.40
CA TRP A 366 16.80 -23.62 2.25
C TRP A 366 17.22 -24.06 0.86
N LEU A 367 17.25 -23.15 -0.12
CA LEU A 367 17.62 -23.49 -1.50
C LEU A 367 19.14 -23.72 -1.63
N PRO A 368 19.58 -24.59 -2.54
CA PRO A 368 21.01 -24.81 -2.81
C PRO A 368 21.75 -23.50 -3.17
N TRP A 369 21.10 -22.61 -3.90
CA TRP A 369 21.61 -21.29 -4.30
C TRP A 369 21.98 -20.39 -3.10
N ALA A 370 21.32 -20.57 -1.96
CA ALA A 370 21.60 -19.80 -0.74
C ALA A 370 22.89 -20.25 -0.04
N LYS A 371 23.48 -21.39 -0.44
CA LYS A 371 24.76 -21.88 0.09
C LYS A 371 25.96 -21.28 -0.65
N ILE A 372 25.74 -20.68 -1.81
CA ILE A 372 26.78 -20.05 -2.63
C ILE A 372 27.11 -18.68 -2.04
N SER A 373 28.40 -18.38 -1.86
CA SER A 373 28.86 -17.05 -1.40
C SER A 373 28.44 -15.95 -2.37
N PHE A 374 28.14 -14.76 -1.84
CA PHE A 374 27.82 -13.60 -2.67
C PHE A 374 28.92 -13.35 -3.71
N SER A 375 28.51 -13.14 -4.96
CA SER A 375 29.43 -12.91 -6.07
C SER A 375 30.15 -11.56 -5.94
N ASN A 376 31.29 -11.41 -6.62
CA ASN A 376 31.99 -10.13 -6.69
C ASN A 376 31.13 -9.06 -7.36
N GLU A 377 30.41 -9.43 -8.42
CA GLU A 377 29.50 -8.52 -9.12
C GLU A 377 28.41 -7.96 -8.20
N THR A 378 27.83 -8.80 -7.34
CA THR A 378 26.85 -8.34 -6.34
C THR A 378 27.50 -7.46 -5.28
N ARG A 379 28.68 -7.84 -4.79
CA ARG A 379 29.43 -7.05 -3.78
C ARG A 379 29.79 -5.67 -4.33
N ASP A 380 30.31 -5.60 -5.54
CA ASP A 380 30.70 -4.35 -6.21
C ASP A 380 29.48 -3.44 -6.47
N LEU A 381 28.30 -4.02 -6.72
CA LEU A 381 27.05 -3.29 -6.90
C LEU A 381 26.58 -2.60 -5.60
N VAL A 382 26.53 -3.33 -4.48
CA VAL A 382 25.82 -2.84 -3.27
C VAL A 382 26.72 -2.43 -2.11
N LEU A 383 27.92 -3.01 -1.97
CA LEU A 383 28.78 -2.75 -0.82
C LEU A 383 29.23 -1.28 -0.70
N PRO A 384 29.56 -0.56 -1.80
CA PRO A 384 29.88 0.87 -1.73
C PRO A 384 28.70 1.71 -1.20
N LEU A 385 27.48 1.38 -1.61
CA LEU A 385 26.26 2.07 -1.20
C LEU A 385 25.95 1.80 0.28
N LEU A 386 25.97 0.54 0.71
CA LEU A 386 25.62 0.15 2.08
C LEU A 386 26.68 0.52 3.11
N SER A 387 27.93 0.72 2.68
CA SER A 387 29.01 1.22 3.56
C SER A 387 28.97 2.73 3.75
N ASP A 388 28.30 3.47 2.88
CA ASP A 388 28.15 4.93 2.99
C ASP A 388 26.96 5.29 3.88
N MET A 389 27.26 5.96 4.99
CA MET A 389 26.23 6.40 5.94
C MET A 389 25.33 7.50 5.37
N ASN A 390 25.81 8.30 4.41
CA ASN A 390 24.98 9.29 3.75
C ASN A 390 23.92 8.60 2.90
N PHE A 391 24.30 7.62 2.09
CA PHE A 391 23.35 6.80 1.33
C PHE A 391 22.28 6.15 2.23
N VAL A 392 22.68 5.54 3.35
CA VAL A 392 21.74 4.91 4.29
C VAL A 392 20.80 5.95 4.91
N GLN A 393 21.31 7.14 5.25
CA GLN A 393 20.49 8.22 5.78
C GLN A 393 19.49 8.74 4.74
N GLU A 394 19.93 8.96 3.50
CA GLU A 394 19.04 9.35 2.40
C GLU A 394 17.96 8.29 2.13
N LEU A 395 18.30 7.00 2.21
CA LEU A 395 17.32 5.92 2.08
C LEU A 395 16.28 6.01 3.20
N CYS A 396 16.70 6.23 4.44
CA CYS A 396 15.78 6.43 5.57
C CYS A 396 14.90 7.68 5.37
N ASP A 397 15.43 8.76 4.82
CA ASP A 397 14.70 10.01 4.57
C ASP A 397 13.67 9.84 3.45
N ASP A 398 13.99 9.10 2.40
CA ASP A 398 13.06 8.77 1.32
C ASP A 398 11.94 7.83 1.83
N MET A 399 12.29 6.86 2.68
CA MET A 399 11.31 6.03 3.39
C MET A 399 10.41 6.87 4.32
N TYR A 400 10.96 7.86 5.01
CA TYR A 400 10.18 8.78 5.85
C TYR A 400 9.17 9.55 5.01
N LYS A 401 9.60 10.10 3.86
CA LYS A 401 8.71 10.82 2.93
C LYS A 401 7.56 9.95 2.44
N LEU A 402 7.81 8.67 2.17
CA LEU A 402 6.79 7.71 1.77
C LEU A 402 5.83 7.38 2.93
N PHE A 403 6.35 6.99 4.09
CA PHE A 403 5.54 6.48 5.20
C PHE A 403 4.71 7.57 5.86
N GLN A 404 5.19 8.82 5.92
CA GLN A 404 4.43 9.94 6.48
C GLN A 404 3.16 10.30 5.69
N THR A 405 3.01 9.78 4.46
CA THR A 405 1.78 9.97 3.66
C THR A 405 0.58 9.25 4.27
N ASP A 406 0.82 8.26 5.13
CA ASP A 406 -0.25 7.55 5.81
C ASP A 406 -0.86 8.37 6.95
N LYS A 407 -2.20 8.36 7.04
CA LYS A 407 -2.92 9.04 8.13
C LYS A 407 -2.65 8.44 9.51
N GLY A 408 -2.26 7.16 9.57
CA GLY A 408 -1.91 6.46 10.81
C GLY A 408 -0.41 6.46 11.10
N PHE A 409 0.37 7.31 10.42
CA PHE A 409 1.80 7.38 10.61
C PHE A 409 2.16 7.77 12.06
N ASP A 410 3.02 6.95 12.66
CA ASP A 410 3.62 7.22 13.96
C ASP A 410 5.13 7.31 13.80
N ARG A 411 5.68 8.49 14.11
CA ARG A 411 7.11 8.76 13.94
C ARG A 411 8.00 7.86 14.80
N HIS A 412 7.57 7.54 16.01
CA HIS A 412 8.35 6.71 16.92
C HIS A 412 8.42 5.27 16.43
N ILE A 413 7.28 4.72 15.96
CA ILE A 413 7.24 3.41 15.31
C ILE A 413 8.11 3.39 14.05
N PHE A 414 8.04 4.44 13.22
CA PHE A 414 8.87 4.56 12.03
C PHE A 414 10.37 4.52 12.36
N GLU A 415 10.83 5.25 13.37
CA GLU A 415 12.24 5.23 13.78
C GLU A 415 12.69 3.83 14.24
N ARG A 416 11.77 3.04 14.83
CA ARG A 416 12.02 1.63 15.16
C ARG A 416 12.07 0.72 13.92
N GLN A 417 11.26 0.99 12.89
CA GLN A 417 11.40 0.28 11.61
C GLN A 417 12.77 0.55 10.98
N MET A 418 13.20 1.82 11.01
CA MET A 418 14.51 2.20 10.47
C MET A 418 15.67 1.67 11.33
N SER A 419 15.48 1.47 12.64
CA SER A 419 16.53 0.87 13.48
C SER A 419 16.74 -0.61 13.18
N VAL A 420 15.67 -1.35 12.86
CA VAL A 420 15.76 -2.72 12.33
C VAL A 420 16.44 -2.71 10.97
N MET A 421 16.01 -1.86 10.03
CA MET A 421 16.59 -1.78 8.69
C MET A 421 18.09 -1.47 8.74
N ARG A 422 18.53 -0.51 9.59
CA ARG A 422 19.96 -0.22 9.79
C ARG A 422 20.73 -1.41 10.37
N GLY A 423 20.13 -2.16 11.29
CA GLY A 423 20.72 -3.41 11.80
C GLY A 423 20.88 -4.49 10.73
N GLN A 424 19.89 -4.63 9.84
CA GLN A 424 20.00 -5.51 8.67
C GLN A 424 21.09 -5.05 7.71
N ILE A 425 21.17 -3.74 7.41
CA ILE A 425 22.22 -3.18 6.57
C ILE A 425 23.60 -3.45 7.18
N LEU A 426 23.76 -3.28 8.50
CA LEU A 426 25.02 -3.55 9.19
C LEU A 426 25.48 -5.01 9.03
N ASN A 427 24.58 -5.97 9.28
CA ASN A 427 24.88 -7.39 9.11
C ASN A 427 25.20 -7.75 7.66
N LEU A 428 24.42 -7.22 6.71
CA LEU A 428 24.62 -7.45 5.28
C LEU A 428 25.97 -6.90 4.81
N THR A 429 26.33 -5.67 5.20
CA THR A 429 27.64 -5.06 4.90
C THR A 429 28.78 -5.94 5.39
N GLN A 430 28.69 -6.47 6.61
CA GLN A 430 29.71 -7.37 7.14
C GLN A 430 29.76 -8.70 6.37
N ALA A 431 28.61 -9.32 6.07
CA ALA A 431 28.56 -10.55 5.30
C ALA A 431 29.14 -10.42 3.89
N LEU A 432 28.90 -9.29 3.22
CA LEU A 432 29.46 -8.99 1.91
C LEU A 432 30.98 -8.77 1.96
N ARG A 433 31.50 -8.14 3.03
CA ARG A 433 32.96 -8.00 3.22
C ARG A 433 33.63 -9.35 3.42
N ASP A 434 33.01 -10.21 4.21
CA ASP A 434 33.52 -11.54 4.56
C ASP A 434 33.25 -12.61 3.47
N ALA A 435 32.65 -12.22 2.33
CA ALA A 435 32.25 -13.14 1.25
C ALA A 435 31.40 -14.33 1.73
N LYS A 436 30.48 -14.07 2.67
CA LYS A 436 29.53 -15.06 3.18
C LYS A 436 28.47 -15.42 2.15
N SER A 437 27.81 -16.56 2.35
CA SER A 437 26.61 -16.95 1.60
C SER A 437 25.33 -16.39 2.23
N PRO A 438 24.21 -16.35 1.48
CA PRO A 438 22.90 -16.01 2.03
C PRO A 438 22.51 -16.82 3.27
N VAL A 439 22.82 -18.11 3.32
CA VAL A 439 22.60 -18.97 4.50
C VAL A 439 23.40 -18.49 5.71
N GLN A 440 24.67 -18.14 5.52
CA GLN A 440 25.51 -17.64 6.60
C GLN A 440 25.07 -16.25 7.08
N LEU A 441 24.54 -15.41 6.18
CA LEU A 441 23.97 -14.10 6.51
C LEU A 441 22.75 -14.23 7.43
N VAL A 442 21.81 -15.14 7.13
CA VAL A 442 20.60 -15.30 7.96
C VAL A 442 20.88 -15.96 9.31
N GLN A 443 22.05 -16.58 9.48
CA GLN A 443 22.53 -17.12 10.75
C GLN A 443 23.18 -16.06 11.65
N MET A 444 23.45 -14.86 11.12
CA MET A 444 24.03 -13.77 11.92
C MET A 444 23.03 -13.30 12.99
N PRO A 445 23.50 -12.97 14.21
CA PRO A 445 22.64 -12.46 15.27
C PRO A 445 21.85 -11.22 14.82
N ALA A 446 20.58 -11.12 15.24
CA ALA A 446 19.74 -9.98 14.93
C ALA A 446 20.22 -8.72 15.66
N VAL A 447 20.54 -7.68 14.90
CA VAL A 447 21.02 -6.40 15.41
C VAL A 447 19.98 -5.31 15.18
N ILE A 448 19.91 -4.35 16.09
CA ILE A 448 19.17 -3.09 15.96
C ILE A 448 20.17 -1.94 16.08
N VAL A 449 20.04 -0.93 15.23
CA VAL A 449 20.89 0.28 15.28
C VAL A 449 20.02 1.50 15.51
N GLU A 450 20.00 1.97 16.76
CA GLU A 450 19.19 3.10 17.20
C GLU A 450 19.92 4.42 16.95
N ARG A 451 19.17 5.41 16.46
CA ARG A 451 19.68 6.78 16.31
C ARG A 451 19.31 7.57 17.56
N SER A 452 20.29 8.03 18.31
CA SER A 452 20.10 8.98 19.40
C SER A 452 20.46 10.38 18.92
N LYS A 453 19.55 11.33 19.12
CA LYS A 453 19.86 12.75 18.93
C LYS A 453 20.67 13.21 20.14
N GLY A 454 21.93 13.57 19.94
CA GLY A 454 22.73 14.16 21.01
C GLY A 454 22.03 15.40 21.61
N ARG A 455 21.94 15.48 22.95
CA ARG A 455 21.64 16.74 23.64
C ARG A 455 22.90 17.61 23.60
N VAL A 456 23.06 18.42 22.57
CA VAL A 456 24.07 19.49 22.55
C VAL A 456 23.38 20.80 22.96
N GLY A 457 24.08 21.59 23.80
CA GLY A 457 23.57 22.68 24.62
C GLY A 457 22.76 23.81 23.96
N THR A 458 22.29 24.72 24.80
CA THR A 458 21.23 25.75 24.61
C THR A 458 21.49 26.87 23.59
N THR A 459 22.36 26.71 22.60
CA THR A 459 22.61 27.74 21.58
C THR A 459 22.32 27.26 20.16
N ALA A 460 21.46 28.00 19.46
CA ALA A 460 20.92 27.67 18.14
C ALA A 460 21.96 27.54 17.00
N ARG A 461 23.24 27.83 17.27
CA ARG A 461 24.34 27.79 16.27
C ARG A 461 25.07 26.44 16.15
N PHE A 462 24.77 25.45 17.00
CA PHE A 462 25.43 24.12 16.99
C PHE A 462 24.48 22.93 16.75
N ARG A 463 23.32 23.15 16.11
CA ARG A 463 22.33 22.08 15.83
C ARG A 463 22.70 21.09 14.72
N SER A 464 23.94 21.12 14.23
CA SER A 464 24.38 20.27 13.12
C SER A 464 25.46 19.30 13.60
N PHE A 465 25.24 18.01 13.37
CA PHE A 465 26.21 16.90 13.40
C PHE A 465 26.68 16.35 14.76
N SER A 466 25.79 15.62 15.44
CA SER A 466 26.21 14.42 16.16
C SER A 466 25.00 13.53 16.41
N ASP A 467 24.48 12.90 15.35
CA ASP A 467 23.63 11.73 15.52
C ASP A 467 24.54 10.59 16.02
N THR A 468 24.30 10.11 17.25
CA THR A 468 25.02 8.99 17.84
C THR A 468 24.24 7.71 17.58
N PHE A 469 24.86 6.72 16.92
CA PHE A 469 24.24 5.44 16.66
C PHE A 469 24.65 4.41 17.72
N THR A 470 23.66 3.75 18.32
CA THR A 470 23.88 2.70 19.32
C THR A 470 23.50 1.36 18.72
N GLN A 471 24.45 0.43 18.71
CA GLN A 471 24.21 -0.96 18.32
C GLN A 471 23.71 -1.76 19.53
N SER A 472 22.64 -2.52 19.35
CA SER A 472 22.16 -3.48 20.34
C SER A 472 21.81 -4.81 19.67
N PHE A 473 22.08 -5.91 20.37
CA PHE A 473 21.64 -7.24 19.96
C PHE A 473 20.27 -7.53 20.57
N GLN A 474 19.38 -8.16 19.81
CA GLN A 474 18.11 -8.62 20.35
C GLN A 474 18.33 -9.90 21.18
N GLU A 475 18.82 -9.75 22.40
CA GLU A 475 18.81 -10.81 23.41
C GLU A 475 17.52 -10.71 24.23
N LYS A 476 16.53 -11.54 23.89
CA LYS A 476 15.53 -11.96 24.86
C LYS A 476 15.65 -13.47 25.00
N SER A 477 16.10 -13.91 26.17
CA SER A 477 15.99 -15.30 26.58
C SER A 477 14.53 -15.78 26.34
N PRO A 478 14.33 -17.01 25.84
CA PRO A 478 12.99 -17.55 25.73
C PRO A 478 12.32 -17.50 27.11
N PHE A 479 11.07 -17.04 27.16
CA PHE A 479 10.27 -16.96 28.41
C PHE A 479 10.10 -18.32 29.10
N PHE A 480 10.49 -19.40 28.44
CA PHE A 480 10.71 -20.72 29.01
C PHE A 480 12.08 -21.25 28.56
N SER A 481 13.08 -21.16 29.43
CA SER A 481 14.16 -22.13 29.46
C SER A 481 13.68 -23.32 30.29
N TRP A 482 13.48 -24.48 29.67
CA TRP A 482 13.46 -25.71 30.45
C TRP A 482 14.87 -25.91 31.02
N CYS A 483 14.93 -26.14 32.33
CA CYS A 483 16.14 -26.38 33.11
C CYS A 483 17.04 -27.46 32.51
#